data_AF-A0A3M7AZP0-F1
#
_entry.id   AF-A0A3M7AZP0-F1
#
_cell.length_a   1.000
_cell.length_b   1.000
_cell.length_c   1.000
_cell.angle_alpha   90.00
_cell.angle_beta   90.00
_cell.angle_gamma   90.00
#
_symmetry.space_group_name_H-M   'P 1'
#
loop_
_entity.id
_entity.type
_entity.pdbx_description
1 polymer ?
#
loop_
_entity_poly.entity_id
_entity_poly.type
_entity_poly.pdbx_seq_one_letter_code
_entity_poly.pdbx_strand_id
1 'polypeptide(L)'
;MNKFRIQKRQHGNASTPLVMSNWCSDTIWPAVDSQGGTGPENTGFELASGENQTEYVSSDWQGRVWGRTNCTFSGHGGGVACTTGDCGGIEACQGPGAPPATLAEFTLNGGQQQTFYDLSLVDGYNLPMAIVMMPNGHSSLESIDQSTSNPSCVASIGNLAAPNFNPYTNNQQFLGTTSRNALPFETDETASSISQWCPWDLQVTAPSKPGNGAYPYPDGNVDRPAFDPCYSACAKYNEEKYCCTGSFDDRGKCTANYYADAAKTVCPDAYSYAYDDQDSTFVQPAGAGFQIIFCPGGRSTTIIASKGTSAIEHGDDGSSGGQDDDDDDSGSGNAAPRLLIDWTVPAQLLGVALLVGVFF
;
A
#
# COMPACT_ATOMS: atom_id res chain seq x y z
N MET A 1 27.19 6.68 -17.50
CA MET A 1 26.26 7.71 -18.02
C MET A 1 25.08 7.00 -18.67
N ASN A 2 24.11 6.56 -17.86
CA ASN A 2 22.90 5.92 -18.39
C ASN A 2 21.95 7.01 -18.88
N LYS A 3 21.68 7.00 -20.18
CA LYS A 3 20.72 7.90 -20.82
C LYS A 3 19.31 7.41 -20.46
N PHE A 4 18.58 8.21 -19.69
CA PHE A 4 17.14 8.06 -19.53
C PHE A 4 16.48 8.07 -20.92
N ARG A 5 15.94 6.92 -21.35
CA ARG A 5 15.20 6.80 -22.59
C ARG A 5 13.74 7.06 -22.29
N ILE A 6 13.34 8.33 -22.36
CA ILE A 6 11.92 8.70 -22.32
C ILE A 6 11.27 8.16 -23.62
N GLN A 7 10.38 7.18 -23.47
CA GLN A 7 9.56 6.66 -24.57
C GLN A 7 8.56 7.73 -25.03
N LYS A 8 8.19 7.71 -26.32
CA LYS A 8 7.36 8.74 -26.97
C LYS A 8 5.97 8.86 -26.33
N ARG A 9 5.54 10.11 -26.08
CA ARG A 9 4.16 10.52 -25.74
C ARG A 9 3.12 9.81 -26.60
N GLN A 10 2.25 9.02 -25.98
CA GLN A 10 0.96 8.63 -26.55
C GLN A 10 0.03 9.86 -26.51
N HIS A 11 -0.73 10.05 -27.58
CA HIS A 11 -1.57 11.23 -27.81
C HIS A 11 -2.92 11.09 -27.07
N GLY A 12 -3.26 12.05 -26.19
CA GLY A 12 -4.63 12.28 -25.71
C GLY A 12 -4.77 12.39 -24.18
N ASN A 13 -5.01 13.61 -23.70
CA ASN A 13 -5.17 14.01 -22.29
C ASN A 13 -3.91 13.88 -21.39
N ALA A 14 -3.78 14.77 -20.41
CA ALA A 14 -2.62 14.80 -19.52
C ALA A 14 -2.41 13.43 -18.87
N SER A 15 -1.24 12.86 -19.15
CA SER A 15 -0.89 11.49 -18.81
C SER A 15 -0.04 11.51 -17.54
N THR A 16 -0.57 10.94 -16.47
CA THR A 16 0.09 10.90 -15.16
C THR A 16 1.00 9.67 -15.10
N PRO A 17 2.32 9.82 -14.86
CA PRO A 17 3.22 8.67 -14.83
C PRO A 17 3.09 7.89 -13.52
N LEU A 18 2.91 6.58 -13.64
CA LEU A 18 3.05 5.59 -12.58
C LEU A 18 4.29 4.75 -12.86
N VAL A 19 5.31 4.86 -12.03
CA VAL A 19 6.59 4.17 -12.23
C VAL A 19 6.70 3.02 -11.23
N MET A 20 6.62 1.79 -11.72
CA MET A 20 6.86 0.59 -10.92
C MET A 20 8.34 0.23 -10.95
N SER A 21 8.96 0.08 -9.79
CA SER A 21 10.39 -0.24 -9.67
C SER A 21 10.60 -1.46 -8.79
N ASN A 22 11.28 -2.48 -9.33
CA ASN A 22 11.59 -3.67 -8.58
C ASN A 22 13.00 -3.55 -7.96
N TRP A 23 13.08 -3.31 -6.65
CA TRP A 23 14.34 -3.37 -5.91
C TRP A 23 14.48 -4.67 -5.10
N CYS A 24 13.56 -5.62 -5.28
CA CYS A 24 13.69 -6.95 -4.73
C CYS A 24 14.82 -7.71 -5.44
N SER A 25 15.39 -8.71 -4.77
CA SER A 25 16.40 -9.61 -5.36
C SER A 25 15.84 -10.50 -6.46
N ASP A 26 14.53 -10.74 -6.43
CA ASP A 26 13.83 -11.67 -7.29
C ASP A 26 12.95 -10.92 -8.30
N THR A 27 12.62 -11.60 -9.40
CA THR A 27 11.58 -11.12 -10.32
C THR A 27 10.24 -11.09 -9.62
N ILE A 28 9.50 -10.00 -9.85
CA ILE A 28 8.11 -9.83 -9.40
C ILE A 28 7.22 -9.55 -10.61
N TRP A 29 5.92 -9.63 -10.40
CA TRP A 29 4.95 -9.26 -11.43
C TRP A 29 4.02 -8.17 -10.90
N PRO A 30 4.36 -6.89 -11.06
CA PRO A 30 3.47 -5.81 -10.69
C PRO A 30 2.14 -5.93 -11.42
N ALA A 31 1.10 -5.43 -10.79
CA ALA A 31 -0.25 -5.42 -11.32
C ALA A 31 -0.97 -4.13 -10.92
N VAL A 32 -1.89 -3.71 -11.78
CA VAL A 32 -2.67 -2.49 -11.65
C VAL A 32 -4.14 -2.82 -11.85
N ASP A 33 -4.97 -2.42 -10.88
CA ASP A 33 -6.42 -2.49 -10.96
C ASP A 33 -6.99 -1.07 -11.00
N SER A 34 -7.89 -0.81 -11.96
CA SER A 34 -8.44 0.53 -12.20
C SER A 34 -9.92 0.56 -11.83
N GLN A 35 -10.25 1.40 -10.85
CA GLN A 35 -11.60 1.53 -10.28
C GLN A 35 -12.30 2.81 -10.75
N GLY A 36 -11.55 3.79 -11.24
CA GLY A 36 -12.05 5.02 -11.83
C GLY A 36 -11.04 5.66 -12.78
N GLY A 37 -11.52 6.51 -13.69
CA GLY A 37 -10.70 7.10 -14.76
C GLY A 37 -10.22 6.06 -15.79
N THR A 38 -9.15 6.40 -16.51
CA THR A 38 -8.52 5.51 -17.51
C THR A 38 -7.19 4.98 -16.95
N GLY A 39 -7.13 3.66 -16.75
CA GLY A 39 -5.92 2.93 -16.35
C GLY A 39 -4.92 2.72 -17.49
N PRO A 40 -3.79 2.06 -17.20
CA PRO A 40 -2.79 1.77 -18.21
C PRO A 40 -3.24 0.64 -19.16
N GLU A 41 -2.66 0.59 -20.36
CA GLU A 41 -2.89 -0.53 -21.28
C GLU A 41 -2.33 -1.86 -20.72
N ASN A 42 -1.23 -1.77 -19.97
CA ASN A 42 -0.58 -2.92 -19.36
C ASN A 42 -0.91 -2.99 -17.87
N THR A 43 -1.85 -3.87 -17.51
CA THR A 43 -2.36 -4.03 -16.14
C THR A 43 -1.60 -5.09 -15.34
N GLY A 44 -0.62 -5.75 -15.93
CA GLY A 44 0.29 -6.63 -15.20
C GLY A 44 1.34 -7.25 -16.10
N PHE A 45 2.56 -7.35 -15.59
CA PHE A 45 3.75 -7.68 -16.39
C PHE A 45 4.88 -8.22 -15.51
N GLU A 46 5.81 -8.96 -16.11
CA GLU A 46 7.07 -9.36 -15.46
C GLU A 46 8.01 -8.15 -15.28
N LEU A 47 8.56 -8.00 -14.08
CA LEU A 47 9.56 -6.97 -13.76
C LEU A 47 10.76 -7.60 -13.04
N ALA A 48 11.88 -7.72 -13.76
CA ALA A 48 13.11 -8.29 -13.23
C ALA A 48 13.74 -7.40 -12.13
N SER A 49 14.58 -8.01 -11.28
CA SER A 49 15.31 -7.30 -10.22
C SER A 49 16.12 -6.13 -10.78
N GLY A 50 15.93 -4.95 -10.21
CA GLY A 50 16.62 -3.70 -10.59
C GLY A 50 16.03 -2.97 -11.79
N GLU A 51 14.95 -3.49 -12.39
CA GLU A 51 14.27 -2.86 -13.53
C GLU A 51 13.12 -1.94 -13.09
N ASN A 52 12.75 -1.06 -14.01
CA ASN A 52 11.69 -0.08 -13.83
C ASN A 52 10.75 -0.12 -15.04
N GLN A 53 9.45 0.03 -14.81
CA GLN A 53 8.47 0.19 -15.87
C GLN A 53 7.59 1.41 -15.60
N THR A 54 7.45 2.27 -16.60
CA THR A 54 6.55 3.43 -16.53
C THR A 54 5.27 3.12 -17.27
N GLU A 55 4.19 3.10 -16.52
CA GLU A 55 2.84 3.10 -17.03
C GLU A 55 2.24 4.50 -16.90
N TYR A 56 1.12 4.70 -17.57
CA TYR A 56 0.47 5.99 -17.66
C TYR A 56 -1.02 5.86 -17.43
N VAL A 57 -1.56 6.76 -16.62
CA VAL A 57 -2.98 6.82 -16.28
C VAL A 57 -3.54 8.21 -16.53
N SER A 58 -4.87 8.34 -16.56
CA SER A 58 -5.52 9.66 -16.64
C SER A 58 -5.31 10.47 -15.35
N SER A 59 -5.45 11.79 -15.44
CA SER A 59 -5.28 12.70 -14.30
C SER A 59 -6.30 12.49 -13.17
N ASP A 60 -7.40 11.82 -13.44
CA ASP A 60 -8.50 11.48 -12.53
C ASP A 60 -8.54 10.00 -12.13
N TRP A 61 -7.47 9.25 -12.43
CA TRP A 61 -7.39 7.83 -12.16
C TRP A 61 -7.56 7.50 -10.69
N GLN A 62 -8.28 6.41 -10.44
CA GLN A 62 -8.47 5.79 -9.13
C GLN A 62 -8.18 4.30 -9.28
N GLY A 63 -7.35 3.76 -8.39
CA GLY A 63 -7.00 2.36 -8.48
C GLY A 63 -5.89 1.95 -7.52
N ARG A 64 -5.42 0.72 -7.71
CA ARG A 64 -4.48 0.05 -6.80
C ARG A 64 -3.34 -0.57 -7.58
N VAL A 65 -2.17 -0.56 -6.97
CA VAL A 65 -0.95 -1.20 -7.48
C VAL A 65 -0.45 -2.21 -6.44
N TRP A 66 -0.11 -3.42 -6.87
CA TRP A 66 0.50 -4.44 -6.01
C TRP A 66 1.55 -5.26 -6.77
N GLY A 67 2.33 -6.05 -6.02
CA GLY A 67 3.34 -6.94 -6.57
C GLY A 67 2.95 -8.39 -6.35
N ARG A 68 3.09 -9.22 -7.39
CA ARG A 68 2.87 -10.68 -7.31
C ARG A 68 4.19 -11.41 -7.26
N THR A 69 4.23 -12.53 -6.55
CA THR A 69 5.47 -13.30 -6.34
C THR A 69 5.35 -14.75 -6.82
N ASN A 70 6.48 -15.28 -7.28
CA ASN A 70 6.63 -16.68 -7.69
C ASN A 70 5.52 -17.11 -8.68
N CYS A 71 5.44 -16.38 -9.80
CA CYS A 71 4.41 -16.58 -10.81
C CYS A 71 4.88 -17.54 -11.92
N THR A 72 3.95 -18.32 -12.48
CA THR A 72 4.14 -19.08 -13.71
C THR A 72 2.84 -19.09 -14.50
N PHE A 73 2.81 -18.40 -15.64
CA PHE A 73 1.62 -18.31 -16.49
C PHE A 73 1.62 -19.42 -17.54
N SER A 74 0.59 -20.27 -17.53
CA SER A 74 0.48 -21.45 -18.41
C SER A 74 -0.12 -21.15 -19.79
N GLY A 75 -0.34 -19.88 -20.13
CA GLY A 75 -0.87 -19.42 -21.42
C GLY A 75 -2.34 -19.76 -21.71
N HIS A 76 -3.00 -20.55 -20.86
CA HIS A 76 -4.39 -21.01 -21.09
C HIS A 76 -5.45 -20.27 -20.27
N GLY A 77 -5.05 -19.36 -19.36
CA GLY A 77 -5.98 -18.65 -18.46
C GLY A 77 -6.71 -19.58 -17.49
N GLY A 78 -6.93 -19.11 -16.26
CA GLY A 78 -7.62 -19.89 -15.22
C GLY A 78 -6.69 -20.80 -14.41
N GLY A 79 -6.89 -20.79 -13.09
CA GLY A 79 -6.02 -21.40 -12.09
C GLY A 79 -5.21 -20.35 -11.33
N VAL A 80 -4.40 -20.80 -10.36
CA VAL A 80 -3.48 -19.94 -9.60
C VAL A 80 -2.14 -19.93 -10.32
N ALA A 81 -1.68 -18.76 -10.77
CA ALA A 81 -0.39 -18.60 -11.42
C ALA A 81 0.70 -18.12 -10.44
N CYS A 82 0.33 -17.29 -9.47
CA CYS A 82 1.23 -16.68 -8.50
C CYS A 82 1.01 -17.21 -7.08
N THR A 83 2.08 -17.25 -6.27
CA THR A 83 1.97 -17.66 -4.85
C THR A 83 1.27 -16.59 -4.00
N THR A 84 1.47 -15.31 -4.30
CA THR A 84 0.77 -14.20 -3.64
C THR A 84 0.30 -13.17 -4.67
N GLY A 85 -0.80 -12.47 -4.37
CA GLY A 85 -1.35 -11.40 -5.21
C GLY A 85 -1.93 -11.86 -6.55
N ASP A 86 -2.14 -13.17 -6.77
CA ASP A 86 -2.64 -13.70 -8.03
C ASP A 86 -3.97 -13.04 -8.43
N CYS A 87 -4.18 -12.73 -9.71
CA CYS A 87 -5.38 -12.04 -10.18
C CYS A 87 -6.19 -12.90 -11.16
N GLY A 88 -6.29 -14.21 -10.87
CA GLY A 88 -7.06 -15.18 -11.66
C GLY A 88 -6.20 -15.96 -12.67
N GLY A 89 -4.91 -16.12 -12.39
CA GLY A 89 -3.99 -16.90 -13.22
C GLY A 89 -3.59 -16.24 -14.54
N ILE A 90 -3.82 -14.94 -14.68
CA ILE A 90 -3.51 -14.15 -15.88
C ILE A 90 -2.44 -13.10 -15.57
N GLU A 91 -1.56 -12.84 -16.52
CA GLU A 91 -0.47 -11.87 -16.33
C GLU A 91 -1.02 -10.43 -16.31
N ALA A 92 -1.76 -10.04 -17.35
CA ALA A 92 -2.47 -8.77 -17.39
C ALA A 92 -3.78 -8.87 -16.58
N CYS A 93 -3.77 -8.35 -15.36
CA CYS A 93 -4.90 -8.46 -14.44
C CYS A 93 -6.15 -7.76 -14.98
N GLN A 94 -7.32 -8.34 -14.73
CA GLN A 94 -8.63 -7.81 -15.13
C GLN A 94 -9.48 -7.38 -13.91
N GLY A 95 -8.87 -7.40 -12.73
CA GLY A 95 -9.52 -7.09 -11.46
C GLY A 95 -8.51 -7.19 -10.30
N PRO A 96 -9.00 -7.19 -9.06
CA PRO A 96 -8.14 -7.17 -7.89
C PRO A 96 -7.32 -8.46 -7.73
N GLY A 97 -6.19 -8.35 -7.05
CA GLY A 97 -5.37 -9.49 -6.65
C GLY A 97 -5.94 -10.23 -5.44
N ALA A 98 -5.65 -11.52 -5.34
CA ALA A 98 -5.97 -12.35 -4.19
C ALA A 98 -5.05 -12.04 -3.00
N PRO A 99 -5.60 -11.81 -1.80
CA PRO A 99 -4.82 -11.68 -0.58
C PRO A 99 -3.91 -12.89 -0.29
N PRO A 100 -2.77 -12.71 0.40
CA PRO A 100 -2.29 -11.44 0.91
C PRO A 100 -1.58 -10.60 -0.16
N ALA A 101 -1.83 -9.29 -0.17
CA ALA A 101 -1.15 -8.35 -1.03
C ALA A 101 -0.98 -6.99 -0.34
N THR A 102 0.25 -6.49 -0.27
CA THR A 102 0.53 -5.10 0.10
C THR A 102 0.09 -4.21 -1.06
N LEU A 103 -0.70 -3.17 -0.79
CA LEU A 103 -1.26 -2.29 -1.81
C LEU A 103 -0.68 -0.87 -1.72
N ALA A 104 -0.52 -0.23 -2.88
CA ALA A 104 -0.48 1.22 -2.99
C ALA A 104 -1.79 1.67 -3.65
N GLU A 105 -2.54 2.52 -2.97
CA GLU A 105 -3.87 2.96 -3.40
C GLU A 105 -3.84 4.45 -3.77
N PHE A 106 -4.61 4.84 -4.79
CA PHE A 106 -4.59 6.21 -5.32
C PHE A 106 -5.98 6.69 -5.72
N THR A 107 -6.22 7.98 -5.49
CA THR A 107 -7.28 8.79 -6.09
C THR A 107 -6.66 10.12 -6.52
N LEU A 108 -6.34 10.28 -7.81
CA LEU A 108 -5.46 11.37 -8.28
C LEU A 108 -6.11 12.75 -8.39
N ASN A 109 -7.43 12.82 -8.57
CA ASN A 109 -8.18 14.07 -8.64
C ASN A 109 -9.53 13.90 -7.93
N GLY A 110 -9.45 13.66 -6.62
CA GLY A 110 -10.59 13.51 -5.73
C GLY A 110 -11.23 14.86 -5.37
N GLY A 111 -11.86 14.90 -4.20
CA GLY A 111 -12.45 16.14 -3.68
C GLY A 111 -11.43 17.28 -3.63
N GLN A 112 -11.89 18.51 -3.88
CA GLN A 112 -11.06 19.72 -3.85
C GLN A 112 -9.82 19.69 -4.77
N GLN A 113 -9.83 18.89 -5.85
CA GLN A 113 -8.68 18.72 -6.75
C GLN A 113 -7.43 18.23 -6.01
N GLN A 114 -7.62 17.36 -5.03
CA GLN A 114 -6.56 16.73 -4.27
C GLN A 114 -6.31 15.30 -4.76
N THR A 115 -5.06 14.88 -4.67
CA THR A 115 -4.67 13.48 -4.73
C THR A 115 -4.67 12.89 -3.32
N PHE A 116 -5.32 11.75 -3.16
CA PHE A 116 -5.30 10.92 -1.95
C PHE A 116 -4.56 9.62 -2.28
N TYR A 117 -3.67 9.18 -1.41
CA TYR A 117 -2.93 7.94 -1.60
C TYR A 117 -2.44 7.37 -0.28
N ASP A 118 -2.19 6.06 -0.27
CA ASP A 118 -1.77 5.36 0.93
C ASP A 118 -1.09 4.03 0.58
N LEU A 119 -0.33 3.53 1.56
CA LEU A 119 0.03 2.12 1.63
C LEU A 119 -1.00 1.39 2.47
N SER A 120 -1.44 0.23 2.01
CA SER A 120 -2.54 -0.51 2.64
C SER A 120 -2.21 -1.98 2.82
N LEU A 121 -2.41 -2.43 4.06
CA LEU A 121 -2.29 -3.81 4.54
C LEU A 121 -3.67 -4.41 4.87
N VAL A 122 -4.75 -3.74 4.46
CA VAL A 122 -6.12 -4.24 4.67
C VAL A 122 -6.31 -5.62 4.00
N ASP A 123 -5.67 -5.82 2.84
CA ASP A 123 -5.63 -7.08 2.11
C ASP A 123 -4.42 -7.95 2.46
N GLY A 124 -3.73 -7.67 3.58
CA GLY A 124 -2.57 -8.43 4.02
C GLY A 124 -1.23 -7.84 3.59
N TYR A 125 -0.17 -8.61 3.80
CA TYR A 125 1.20 -8.22 3.49
C TYR A 125 1.93 -9.34 2.73
N ASN A 126 2.58 -9.01 1.62
CA ASN A 126 3.41 -9.96 0.86
C ASN A 126 4.77 -9.40 0.44
N LEU A 127 4.88 -8.11 0.16
CA LEU A 127 6.10 -7.44 -0.25
C LEU A 127 6.26 -6.10 0.50
N PRO A 128 7.49 -5.71 0.86
CA PRO A 128 7.76 -4.34 1.28
C PRO A 128 7.49 -3.37 0.13
N MET A 129 6.98 -2.19 0.46
CA MET A 129 6.60 -1.19 -0.54
C MET A 129 6.88 0.23 -0.06
N ALA A 130 7.19 1.12 -0.98
CA ALA A 130 7.19 2.57 -0.76
C ALA A 130 6.46 3.29 -1.89
N ILE A 131 5.86 4.43 -1.57
CA ILE A 131 5.33 5.39 -2.54
C ILE A 131 6.24 6.62 -2.51
N VAL A 132 6.64 7.09 -3.68
CA VAL A 132 7.44 8.30 -3.85
C VAL A 132 6.71 9.25 -4.78
N MET A 133 6.33 10.42 -4.27
CA MET A 133 5.71 11.47 -5.07
C MET A 133 6.71 11.99 -6.12
N MET A 134 6.25 12.13 -7.37
CA MET A 134 6.95 12.83 -8.43
C MET A 134 6.22 14.14 -8.77
N PRO A 135 6.81 15.32 -8.50
CA PRO A 135 6.18 16.62 -8.78
C PRO A 135 5.81 16.86 -10.25
N ASN A 136 6.39 16.09 -11.18
CA ASN A 136 6.03 16.10 -12.61
C ASN A 136 6.05 17.50 -13.28
N GLY A 137 6.92 18.40 -12.79
CA GLY A 137 7.05 19.78 -13.29
C GLY A 137 5.97 20.75 -12.81
N HIS A 138 5.19 20.39 -11.78
CA HIS A 138 4.24 21.28 -11.12
C HIS A 138 4.90 21.99 -9.94
N SER A 139 5.00 23.32 -9.99
CA SER A 139 5.72 24.12 -8.99
C SER A 139 5.14 24.02 -7.57
N SER A 140 3.82 23.85 -7.43
CA SER A 140 3.17 23.64 -6.12
C SER A 140 3.56 22.31 -5.48
N LEU A 141 3.85 21.29 -6.30
CA LEU A 141 4.30 19.98 -5.84
C LEU A 141 5.80 19.95 -5.58
N GLU A 142 6.57 20.78 -6.29
CA GLU A 142 8.02 20.94 -6.04
C GLU A 142 8.31 21.57 -4.67
N SER A 143 7.36 22.33 -4.11
CA SER A 143 7.48 22.92 -2.77
C SER A 143 7.10 21.99 -1.62
N ILE A 144 6.50 20.82 -1.89
CA ILE A 144 6.10 19.87 -0.84
C ILE A 144 7.35 19.24 -0.22
N ASP A 145 7.40 19.22 1.11
CA ASP A 145 8.42 18.46 1.83
C ASP A 145 8.19 16.95 1.62
N GLN A 146 8.95 16.34 0.73
CA GLN A 146 8.81 14.91 0.43
C GLN A 146 8.95 13.99 1.65
N SER A 147 9.55 14.45 2.75
CA SER A 147 9.59 13.67 4.00
C SER A 147 8.29 13.66 4.79
N THR A 148 7.23 14.29 4.28
CA THR A 148 5.84 14.12 4.74
C THR A 148 4.97 13.39 3.72
N SER A 149 5.51 12.96 2.58
CA SER A 149 4.71 12.47 1.43
C SER A 149 5.14 11.10 0.91
N ASN A 150 6.27 10.56 1.38
CA ASN A 150 6.85 9.34 0.82
C ASN A 150 6.85 8.19 1.85
N PRO A 151 5.69 7.55 2.12
CA PRO A 151 5.59 6.45 3.08
C PRO A 151 6.31 5.19 2.60
N SER A 152 6.82 4.40 3.54
CA SER A 152 7.41 3.09 3.29
C SER A 152 7.05 2.08 4.38
N CYS A 153 6.74 0.86 3.97
CA CYS A 153 6.43 -0.29 4.83
C CYS A 153 7.41 -1.44 4.56
N VAL A 154 8.25 -1.75 5.55
CA VAL A 154 9.29 -2.80 5.52
C VAL A 154 9.07 -3.78 6.68
N ALA A 155 8.11 -4.69 6.49
CA ALA A 155 7.74 -5.73 7.45
C ALA A 155 8.28 -7.13 7.08
N SER A 156 9.44 -7.20 6.42
CA SER A 156 10.13 -8.45 6.11
C SER A 156 11.65 -8.35 6.33
N ILE A 157 12.28 -9.47 6.74
CA ILE A 157 13.69 -9.49 7.15
C ILE A 157 14.65 -9.26 5.98
N GLY A 158 14.27 -9.69 4.76
CA GLY A 158 15.19 -9.75 3.62
C GLY A 158 15.94 -8.46 3.34
N ASN A 159 15.34 -7.30 3.64
CA ASN A 159 15.93 -5.97 3.44
C ASN A 159 15.80 -5.03 4.65
N LEU A 160 15.61 -5.56 5.85
CA LEU A 160 15.51 -4.76 7.08
C LEU A 160 16.88 -4.20 7.49
N ALA A 161 17.01 -2.89 7.56
CA ALA A 161 18.22 -2.22 8.03
C ALA A 161 18.30 -2.17 9.57
N ALA A 162 19.50 -1.94 10.12
CA ALA A 162 19.71 -1.80 11.56
C ALA A 162 18.95 -0.61 12.16
N PRO A 163 18.59 -0.62 13.46
CA PRO A 163 17.82 0.45 14.11
C PRO A 163 18.35 1.88 13.92
N ASN A 164 19.66 2.07 13.78
CA ASN A 164 20.29 3.35 13.51
C ASN A 164 20.41 3.67 12.00
N PHE A 165 19.46 3.17 11.20
CA PHE A 165 19.47 3.31 9.76
C PHE A 165 19.49 4.78 9.35
N ASN A 166 20.47 5.15 8.53
CA ASN A 166 20.58 6.46 7.93
C ASN A 166 21.03 6.31 6.47
N PRO A 167 20.11 6.44 5.49
CA PRO A 167 20.43 6.25 4.09
C PRO A 167 21.09 7.46 3.43
N TYR A 168 21.25 8.59 4.14
CA TYR A 168 21.68 9.87 3.57
C TYR A 168 23.19 10.14 3.71
N THR A 169 23.98 9.11 4.00
CA THR A 169 25.43 9.24 4.02
C THR A 169 25.96 9.65 2.65
N ASN A 170 27.04 10.45 2.60
CA ASN A 170 27.68 10.88 1.35
C ASN A 170 26.76 11.62 0.36
N ASN A 171 25.78 12.39 0.85
CA ASN A 171 24.79 13.12 0.04
C ASN A 171 23.92 12.22 -0.85
N GLN A 172 23.74 10.96 -0.47
CA GLN A 172 22.85 10.05 -1.15
C GLN A 172 21.38 10.46 -0.92
N GLN A 173 20.56 10.30 -1.97
CA GLN A 173 19.11 10.42 -1.88
C GLN A 173 18.49 9.05 -1.57
N PHE A 174 17.37 9.06 -0.84
CA PHE A 174 16.62 7.86 -0.53
C PHE A 174 15.13 8.15 -0.56
N LEU A 175 14.37 7.37 -1.33
CA LEU A 175 12.92 7.54 -1.50
C LEU A 175 12.53 9.01 -1.74
N GLY A 176 13.18 9.66 -2.71
CA GLY A 176 12.93 11.08 -3.06
C GLY A 176 13.52 12.13 -2.10
N THR A 177 14.03 11.74 -0.94
CA THR A 177 14.48 12.66 0.11
C THR A 177 16.01 12.73 0.25
N THR A 178 16.49 13.74 0.99
CA THR A 178 17.91 13.96 1.32
C THR A 178 18.10 14.10 2.83
N SER A 179 19.34 14.24 3.29
CA SER A 179 19.64 14.56 4.71
C SER A 179 19.02 15.88 5.20
N ARG A 180 18.61 16.79 4.30
CA ARG A 180 17.97 18.07 4.69
C ARG A 180 16.50 17.91 5.05
N ASN A 181 15.87 16.89 4.50
CA ASN A 181 14.47 16.54 4.68
C ASN A 181 14.39 15.03 4.87
N ALA A 182 15.04 14.53 5.92
CA ALA A 182 15.15 13.09 6.14
C ALA A 182 13.79 12.49 6.51
N LEU A 183 13.50 11.32 5.97
CA LEU A 183 12.35 10.51 6.39
C LEU A 183 12.56 10.04 7.84
N PRO A 184 11.54 10.12 8.71
CA PRO A 184 11.57 9.47 10.00
C PRO A 184 11.33 7.96 9.82
N PHE A 185 12.08 7.15 10.56
CA PHE A 185 11.99 5.69 10.52
C PHE A 185 11.71 5.14 11.92
N GLU A 186 11.02 4.00 12.00
CA GLU A 186 10.92 3.26 13.24
C GLU A 186 12.29 2.72 13.66
N THR A 187 12.55 2.67 14.98
CA THR A 187 13.82 2.21 15.56
C THR A 187 13.68 1.02 16.49
N ASP A 188 12.45 0.60 16.76
CA ASP A 188 12.15 -0.35 17.83
C ASP A 188 12.13 -1.78 17.32
N GLU A 189 11.82 -1.98 16.03
CA GLU A 189 11.69 -3.31 15.46
C GLU A 189 13.06 -3.99 15.28
N THR A 190 13.11 -5.27 15.61
CA THR A 190 14.29 -6.12 15.45
C THR A 190 14.03 -7.15 14.36
N ALA A 191 15.08 -7.81 13.86
CA ALA A 191 14.88 -8.96 12.97
C ALA A 191 13.98 -10.04 13.63
N SER A 192 14.03 -10.19 14.96
CA SER A 192 13.17 -11.13 15.68
C SER A 192 11.70 -10.69 15.71
N SER A 193 11.42 -9.41 15.96
CA SER A 193 10.03 -8.94 15.97
C SER A 193 9.45 -8.89 14.55
N ILE A 194 10.23 -8.50 13.54
CA ILE A 194 9.82 -8.53 12.13
C ILE A 194 9.60 -9.97 11.60
N SER A 195 10.27 -11.00 12.13
CA SER A 195 9.92 -12.39 11.76
C SER A 195 8.63 -12.89 12.42
N GLN A 196 8.18 -12.23 13.49
CA GLN A 196 7.16 -12.75 14.38
C GLN A 196 5.88 -11.91 14.40
N TRP A 197 5.89 -10.71 13.81
CA TRP A 197 4.76 -9.78 13.84
C TRP A 197 3.49 -10.39 13.24
N CYS A 198 3.61 -11.18 12.17
CA CYS A 198 2.46 -11.84 11.56
C CYS A 198 1.87 -12.88 12.54
N PRO A 199 0.60 -12.74 12.95
CA PRO A 199 -0.06 -13.73 13.79
C PRO A 199 -0.02 -15.11 13.15
N TRP A 200 0.18 -16.14 13.99
CA TRP A 200 0.47 -17.50 13.52
C TRP A 200 -0.59 -18.06 12.58
N ASP A 201 -1.86 -17.85 12.91
CA ASP A 201 -3.03 -18.30 12.15
C ASP A 201 -3.22 -17.58 10.81
N LEU A 202 -2.52 -16.46 10.62
CA LEU A 202 -2.57 -15.60 9.44
C LEU A 202 -1.39 -15.79 8.48
N GLN A 203 -0.38 -16.59 8.84
CA GLN A 203 0.71 -16.95 7.94
C GLN A 203 0.21 -17.84 6.78
N VAL A 204 0.66 -17.57 5.56
CA VAL A 204 0.30 -18.37 4.37
C VAL A 204 0.89 -19.78 4.48
N THR A 205 2.14 -19.90 4.94
CA THR A 205 2.84 -21.18 5.11
C THR A 205 3.09 -21.51 6.59
N ALA A 206 2.05 -21.40 7.42
CA ALA A 206 2.13 -21.68 8.85
C ALA A 206 2.86 -23.01 9.15
N PRO A 207 3.89 -23.02 10.04
CA PRO A 207 4.62 -24.24 10.36
C PRO A 207 3.71 -25.35 10.92
N SER A 208 4.16 -26.59 10.78
CA SER A 208 3.43 -27.75 11.31
C SER A 208 3.24 -27.63 12.83
N LYS A 209 2.00 -27.73 13.31
CA LYS A 209 1.63 -27.64 14.73
C LYS A 209 2.49 -28.57 15.60
N PRO A 210 3.08 -28.11 16.72
CA PRO A 210 3.68 -29.01 17.71
C PRO A 210 2.59 -29.80 18.46
N GLY A 211 2.76 -31.12 18.61
CA GLY A 211 1.99 -31.95 19.57
C GLY A 211 0.47 -32.10 19.32
N ASN A 212 -0.31 -32.27 20.40
CA ASN A 212 -1.75 -32.63 20.45
C ASN A 212 -2.74 -31.57 19.89
N GLY A 213 -2.32 -30.75 18.92
CA GLY A 213 -3.19 -29.75 18.29
C GLY A 213 -3.49 -28.51 19.13
N ALA A 214 -2.79 -28.31 20.25
CA ALA A 214 -2.87 -27.10 21.08
C ALA A 214 -1.56 -26.28 20.93
N TYR A 215 -1.68 -24.97 20.69
CA TYR A 215 -0.53 -24.07 20.66
C TYR A 215 -0.07 -23.76 22.09
N PRO A 216 1.19 -24.06 22.46
CA PRO A 216 1.75 -23.58 23.71
C PRO A 216 2.04 -22.09 23.58
N TYR A 217 1.32 -21.27 24.36
CA TYR A 217 1.60 -19.84 24.49
C TYR A 217 2.46 -19.60 25.73
N PRO A 218 3.51 -18.75 25.70
CA PRO A 218 4.10 -18.15 24.50
C PRO A 218 4.92 -19.17 23.70
N ASP A 219 4.84 -19.05 22.38
CA ASP A 219 5.25 -19.98 21.31
C ASP A 219 6.73 -19.86 20.91
N GLY A 220 7.57 -19.33 21.81
CA GLY A 220 8.96 -18.92 21.52
C GLY A 220 9.96 -20.03 21.17
N ASN A 221 9.54 -21.28 20.96
CA ASN A 221 10.40 -22.42 20.66
C ASN A 221 10.12 -23.10 19.31
N VAL A 222 9.21 -22.57 18.48
CA VAL A 222 8.96 -23.13 17.13
C VAL A 222 9.62 -22.23 16.09
N ASP A 223 10.53 -22.82 15.30
CA ASP A 223 11.22 -22.10 14.22
C ASP A 223 10.19 -21.65 13.17
N ARG A 224 10.11 -20.33 12.97
CA ARG A 224 9.31 -19.69 11.92
C ARG A 224 10.19 -19.45 10.69
N PRO A 225 9.61 -19.47 9.47
CA PRO A 225 10.33 -19.00 8.30
C PRO A 225 10.78 -17.54 8.51
N ALA A 226 11.92 -17.16 7.92
CA ALA A 226 12.46 -15.80 8.03
C ALA A 226 11.50 -14.73 7.47
N PHE A 227 10.59 -15.14 6.58
CA PHE A 227 9.48 -14.34 6.09
C PHE A 227 8.35 -15.27 5.64
N ASP A 228 7.11 -14.94 6.00
CA ASP A 228 5.88 -15.56 5.51
C ASP A 228 4.88 -14.43 5.17
N PRO A 229 4.30 -14.41 3.97
CA PRO A 229 3.20 -13.49 3.68
C PRO A 229 2.06 -13.64 4.71
N CYS A 230 1.45 -12.53 5.06
CA CYS A 230 0.49 -12.46 6.15
C CYS A 230 -0.88 -12.07 5.64
N TYR A 231 -1.87 -12.94 5.78
CA TYR A 231 -3.27 -12.59 5.59
C TYR A 231 -3.69 -11.52 6.60
N SER A 232 -4.55 -10.60 6.19
CA SER A 232 -5.32 -9.83 7.17
C SER A 232 -6.37 -10.71 7.82
N ALA A 233 -6.90 -10.30 8.98
CA ALA A 233 -8.01 -11.02 9.62
C ALA A 233 -9.25 -11.09 8.71
N CYS A 234 -9.54 -10.02 7.94
CA CYS A 234 -10.64 -10.05 6.97
C CYS A 234 -10.38 -11.09 5.88
N ALA A 235 -9.20 -11.07 5.26
CA ALA A 235 -8.84 -12.01 4.20
C ALA A 235 -8.86 -13.48 4.67
N LYS A 236 -8.53 -13.73 5.94
CA LYS A 236 -8.53 -15.09 6.51
C LYS A 236 -9.92 -15.62 6.83
N TYR A 237 -10.74 -14.80 7.50
CA TYR A 237 -11.98 -15.27 8.13
C TYR A 237 -13.24 -14.88 7.38
N ASN A 238 -13.19 -13.81 6.58
CA ASN A 238 -14.33 -13.26 5.86
C ASN A 238 -15.55 -13.01 6.76
N GLU A 239 -15.31 -12.50 7.98
CA GLU A 239 -16.36 -12.16 8.95
C GLU A 239 -16.60 -10.64 9.00
N GLU A 240 -17.86 -10.22 9.11
CA GLU A 240 -18.28 -8.80 9.09
C GLU A 240 -17.45 -7.91 10.03
N LYS A 241 -17.15 -8.39 11.25
CA LYS A 241 -16.37 -7.64 12.25
C LYS A 241 -14.91 -7.38 11.86
N TYR A 242 -14.33 -8.24 11.01
CA TYR A 242 -12.93 -8.08 10.58
C TYR A 242 -12.86 -7.30 9.27
N CYS A 243 -13.89 -7.44 8.42
CA CYS A 243 -13.99 -6.74 7.15
C CYS A 243 -14.70 -5.38 7.26
N CYS A 244 -15.21 -5.04 8.44
CA CYS A 244 -15.98 -3.83 8.70
C CYS A 244 -17.19 -3.67 7.78
N THR A 245 -17.94 -4.75 7.56
CA THR A 245 -19.12 -4.77 6.70
C THR A 245 -20.40 -4.99 7.51
N GLY A 246 -21.57 -4.84 6.86
CA GLY A 246 -22.86 -5.16 7.45
C GLY A 246 -23.12 -4.36 8.74
N SER A 247 -23.26 -5.06 9.86
CA SER A 247 -23.50 -4.40 11.16
C SER A 247 -22.30 -3.62 11.71
N PHE A 248 -21.10 -3.89 11.16
CA PHE A 248 -19.83 -3.26 11.49
C PHE A 248 -19.38 -2.22 10.44
N ASP A 249 -20.22 -1.91 9.44
CA ASP A 249 -19.96 -0.83 8.48
C ASP A 249 -20.19 0.56 9.10
N ASP A 250 -19.45 0.81 10.17
CA ASP A 250 -19.42 2.06 10.91
C ASP A 250 -18.14 2.11 11.74
N ARG A 251 -17.44 3.26 11.69
CA ARG A 251 -16.19 3.48 12.42
C ARG A 251 -16.34 3.35 13.93
N GLY A 252 -17.51 3.65 14.49
CA GLY A 252 -17.77 3.49 15.92
C GLY A 252 -17.97 2.03 16.34
N LYS A 253 -18.11 1.11 15.37
CA LYS A 253 -18.40 -0.32 15.62
C LYS A 253 -17.29 -1.25 15.17
N CYS A 254 -16.62 -0.95 14.05
CA CYS A 254 -15.46 -1.72 13.63
C CYS A 254 -14.20 -1.18 14.32
N THR A 255 -13.63 -1.97 15.23
CA THR A 255 -12.40 -1.62 15.92
C THR A 255 -11.21 -2.34 15.30
N ALA A 256 -10.00 -1.80 15.49
CA ALA A 256 -8.77 -2.50 15.20
C ALA A 256 -8.79 -3.90 15.84
N ASN A 257 -8.43 -4.91 15.04
CA ASN A 257 -8.32 -6.29 15.48
C ASN A 257 -6.85 -6.67 15.66
N TYR A 258 -6.57 -7.85 16.20
CA TYR A 258 -5.21 -8.29 16.52
C TYR A 258 -4.24 -8.32 15.32
N TYR A 259 -4.73 -8.48 14.08
CA TYR A 259 -3.91 -8.30 12.89
C TYR A 259 -3.60 -6.82 12.67
N ALA A 260 -4.63 -5.97 12.74
CA ALA A 260 -4.49 -4.53 12.51
C ALA A 260 -3.50 -3.91 13.49
N ASP A 261 -3.58 -4.30 14.77
CA ASP A 261 -2.64 -3.88 15.81
C ASP A 261 -1.20 -4.32 15.48
N ALA A 262 -1.01 -5.59 15.11
CA ALA A 262 0.30 -6.14 14.77
C ALA A 262 0.89 -5.53 13.48
N ALA A 263 0.07 -5.27 12.47
CA ALA A 263 0.48 -4.63 11.23
C ALA A 263 0.92 -3.17 11.48
N LYS A 264 0.23 -2.46 12.37
CA LYS A 264 0.56 -1.07 12.70
C LYS A 264 1.87 -0.94 13.49
N THR A 265 2.30 -1.95 14.24
CA THR A 265 3.63 -1.91 14.90
C THR A 265 4.77 -1.89 13.88
N VAL A 266 4.64 -2.68 12.81
CA VAL A 266 5.69 -2.82 11.80
C VAL A 266 5.56 -1.84 10.64
N CYS A 267 4.37 -1.32 10.34
CA CYS A 267 4.13 -0.31 9.30
C CYS A 267 3.21 0.81 9.82
N PRO A 268 3.75 1.75 10.60
CA PRO A 268 2.96 2.78 11.27
C PRO A 268 2.23 3.74 10.33
N ASP A 269 2.80 4.01 9.15
CA ASP A 269 2.22 4.92 8.15
C ASP A 269 1.25 4.23 7.16
N ALA A 270 1.00 2.93 7.30
CA ALA A 270 0.12 2.17 6.41
C ALA A 270 -1.24 1.88 7.04
N TYR A 271 -2.29 1.77 6.23
CA TYR A 271 -3.58 1.25 6.65
C TYR A 271 -3.45 -0.20 7.12
N SER A 272 -3.99 -0.51 8.30
CA SER A 272 -3.98 -1.86 8.86
C SER A 272 -5.36 -2.54 8.83
N TYR A 273 -6.43 -1.76 8.66
CA TYR A 273 -7.82 -2.21 8.49
C TYR A 273 -8.69 -1.10 7.85
N ALA A 274 -9.94 -1.41 7.49
CA ALA A 274 -10.78 -0.52 6.66
C ALA A 274 -11.07 0.87 7.26
N TYR A 275 -11.12 1.02 8.60
CA TYR A 275 -11.46 2.28 9.27
C TYR A 275 -10.26 2.96 9.98
N ASP A 276 -9.05 2.68 9.50
CA ASP A 276 -7.80 3.31 9.93
C ASP A 276 -7.61 4.75 9.36
N ASP A 277 -8.67 5.33 8.79
CA ASP A 277 -8.68 6.35 7.74
C ASP A 277 -8.44 7.82 8.17
N GLN A 278 -8.15 8.10 9.44
CA GLN A 278 -7.84 9.49 9.86
C GLN A 278 -6.34 9.77 9.99
N ASP A 279 -5.51 8.72 10.02
CA ASP A 279 -4.08 8.86 10.33
C ASP A 279 -3.18 8.26 9.26
N SER A 280 -3.68 7.77 8.12
CA SER A 280 -2.85 7.06 7.12
C SER A 280 -3.13 7.39 5.65
N THR A 281 -4.03 8.35 5.36
CA THR A 281 -4.18 8.90 4.01
C THR A 281 -3.25 10.09 3.80
N PHE A 282 -2.39 10.02 2.81
CA PHE A 282 -1.57 11.15 2.39
C PHE A 282 -2.34 11.98 1.37
N VAL A 283 -2.34 13.30 1.55
CA VAL A 283 -3.12 14.23 0.72
C VAL A 283 -2.19 15.28 0.13
N GLN A 284 -2.37 15.57 -1.15
CA GLN A 284 -1.62 16.64 -1.84
C GLN A 284 -2.43 17.26 -2.98
N PRO A 285 -2.03 18.41 -3.55
CA PRO A 285 -2.65 18.92 -4.77
C PRO A 285 -2.55 17.92 -5.93
N ALA A 286 -3.56 17.87 -6.80
CA ALA A 286 -3.54 17.00 -7.98
C ALA A 286 -2.43 17.38 -8.99
N GLY A 287 -2.01 16.39 -9.78
CA GLY A 287 -1.05 16.56 -10.90
C GLY A 287 0.29 15.84 -10.72
N ALA A 288 0.54 15.26 -9.55
CA ALA A 288 1.74 14.47 -9.30
C ALA A 288 1.71 13.16 -10.09
N GLY A 289 2.88 12.71 -10.54
CA GLY A 289 3.11 11.30 -10.81
C GLY A 289 3.58 10.56 -9.55
N PHE A 290 3.68 9.24 -9.62
CA PHE A 290 4.11 8.43 -8.48
C PHE A 290 5.06 7.32 -8.90
N GLN A 291 6.06 7.07 -8.08
CA GLN A 291 6.90 5.88 -8.19
C GLN A 291 6.55 4.92 -7.05
N ILE A 292 6.17 3.69 -7.41
CA ILE A 292 5.92 2.59 -6.50
C ILE A 292 7.18 1.72 -6.50
N ILE A 293 7.82 1.62 -5.35
CA ILE A 293 9.07 0.87 -5.18
C ILE A 293 8.78 -0.38 -4.38
N PHE A 294 8.98 -1.55 -4.99
CA PHE A 294 8.92 -2.84 -4.33
C PHE A 294 10.26 -3.16 -3.69
N CYS A 295 10.25 -3.63 -2.45
CA CYS A 295 11.45 -3.86 -1.64
C CYS A 295 12.37 -2.64 -1.52
N PRO A 296 11.87 -1.47 -1.03
CA PRO A 296 12.69 -0.26 -0.87
C PRO A 296 13.92 -0.46 0.05
N GLY A 297 13.90 -1.52 0.87
CA GLY A 297 14.86 -1.78 1.93
C GLY A 297 14.79 -0.72 3.03
N GLY A 298 15.76 -0.72 3.92
CA GLY A 298 15.75 0.23 5.03
C GLY A 298 14.77 -0.20 6.12
N ARG A 299 13.95 0.73 6.59
CA ARG A 299 13.00 0.54 7.71
C ARG A 299 11.68 1.22 7.37
N SER A 300 10.60 0.81 8.03
CA SER A 300 9.30 1.45 7.85
C SER A 300 9.35 2.91 8.31
N THR A 301 8.63 3.77 7.61
CA THR A 301 8.54 5.18 7.99
C THR A 301 7.58 5.37 9.17
N THR A 302 7.80 6.47 9.90
CA THR A 302 6.98 6.92 11.04
C THR A 302 6.56 8.38 10.86
N ILE A 303 6.21 8.76 9.62
CA ILE A 303 5.88 10.14 9.23
C ILE A 303 4.76 10.68 10.11
N ILE A 304 3.66 9.94 10.23
CA ILE A 304 2.48 10.41 10.99
C ILE A 304 2.82 10.59 12.46
N ALA A 305 3.46 9.58 13.07
CA ALA A 305 3.84 9.62 14.48
C ALA A 305 4.89 10.72 14.77
N SER A 306 5.79 11.00 13.83
CA SER A 306 6.89 11.95 14.04
C SER A 306 6.54 13.39 13.69
N LYS A 307 5.65 13.61 12.73
CA LYS A 307 5.33 14.94 12.18
C LYS A 307 3.89 15.38 12.42
N GLY A 308 3.01 14.47 12.81
CA GLY A 308 1.58 14.72 12.99
C GLY A 308 0.78 14.54 11.71
N THR A 309 -0.52 14.30 11.85
CA THR A 309 -1.47 14.06 10.74
C THR A 309 -1.64 15.28 9.84
N SER A 310 -1.61 16.50 10.39
CA SER A 310 -1.66 17.72 9.58
C SER A 310 -0.45 17.90 8.66
N ALA A 311 0.66 17.20 8.93
CA ALA A 311 1.86 17.32 8.10
C ALA A 311 1.76 16.54 6.78
N ILE A 312 0.86 15.55 6.70
CA ILE A 312 0.64 14.72 5.50
C ILE A 312 -0.51 15.25 4.64
N GLU A 313 -1.13 16.37 5.04
CA GLU A 313 -2.17 17.07 4.32
C GLU A 313 -1.62 18.31 3.63
N HIS A 314 -1.35 18.21 2.33
CA HIS A 314 -0.87 19.33 1.51
C HIS A 314 -1.99 19.87 0.62
N GLY A 315 -2.19 21.19 0.61
CA GLY A 315 -3.16 21.85 -0.28
C GLY A 315 -4.40 22.44 0.38
N ASP A 316 -4.36 22.71 1.68
CA ASP A 316 -5.33 23.58 2.36
C ASP A 316 -4.78 25.01 2.52
N ASP A 317 -4.50 25.68 1.40
CA ASP A 317 -4.11 27.09 1.41
C ASP A 317 -5.36 27.97 1.27
N GLY A 318 -6.22 27.89 2.27
CA GLY A 318 -7.13 28.97 2.60
C GLY A 318 -6.31 30.15 3.13
N SER A 319 -5.79 30.98 2.21
CA SER A 319 -5.26 32.33 2.43
C SER A 319 -5.14 32.77 3.90
N SER A 320 -3.94 32.73 4.45
CA SER A 320 -3.59 33.44 5.68
C SER A 320 -3.77 34.96 5.49
N GLY A 321 -4.98 35.45 5.72
CA GLY A 321 -5.32 36.85 5.93
C GLY A 321 -5.77 37.00 7.38
N GLY A 322 -4.92 37.61 8.21
CA GLY A 322 -5.27 37.86 9.60
C GLY A 322 -6.50 38.76 9.70
N GLN A 323 -7.45 38.36 10.54
CA GLN A 323 -8.33 39.29 11.20
C GLN A 323 -8.75 38.69 12.54
N ASP A 324 -8.33 39.34 13.62
CA ASP A 324 -8.97 39.22 14.93
C ASP A 324 -10.43 39.60 14.76
N ASP A 325 -11.36 38.73 15.18
CA ASP A 325 -12.65 39.10 15.77
C ASP A 325 -13.24 37.85 16.44
N ASP A 326 -13.55 38.01 17.73
CA ASP A 326 -14.26 37.06 18.58
C ASP A 326 -15.64 36.73 17.98
N ASP A 327 -15.99 35.44 17.87
CA ASP A 327 -17.38 34.97 18.01
C ASP A 327 -17.42 33.44 18.21
N ASP A 328 -18.04 33.03 19.33
CA ASP A 328 -18.40 31.65 19.64
C ASP A 328 -19.44 31.13 18.63
N ASP A 329 -19.11 30.11 17.83
CA ASP A 329 -20.13 29.19 17.30
C ASP A 329 -19.61 27.75 17.17
N SER A 330 -20.28 26.87 17.90
CA SER A 330 -20.14 25.42 17.86
C SER A 330 -20.70 24.86 16.54
N GLY A 331 -19.82 24.68 15.54
CA GLY A 331 -20.18 24.15 14.23
C GLY A 331 -19.24 23.05 13.74
N SER A 332 -19.80 21.84 13.59
CA SER A 332 -19.24 20.63 12.97
C SER A 332 -18.19 20.88 11.87
N GLY A 333 -16.92 20.55 12.15
CA GLY A 333 -15.86 20.52 11.14
C GLY A 333 -16.16 19.47 10.07
N ASN A 334 -16.13 19.90 8.80
CA ASN A 334 -16.25 19.01 7.65
C ASN A 334 -14.98 18.15 7.55
N ALA A 335 -15.12 16.87 7.86
CA ALA A 335 -14.08 15.86 7.63
C ALA A 335 -13.77 15.74 6.13
N ALA A 336 -12.50 15.43 5.82
CA ALA A 336 -12.05 15.06 4.49
C ALA A 336 -12.99 14.03 3.84
N PRO A 337 -13.24 14.11 2.52
CA PRO A 337 -14.10 13.16 1.83
C PRO A 337 -13.56 11.74 2.04
N ARG A 338 -14.39 10.89 2.65
CA ARG A 338 -14.12 9.47 2.89
C ARG A 338 -13.61 8.80 1.61
N LEU A 339 -12.42 8.22 1.64
CA LEU A 339 -12.08 7.07 0.81
C LEU A 339 -12.90 5.87 1.34
N LEU A 340 -14.22 5.90 1.12
CA LEU A 340 -14.94 4.66 0.90
C LEU A 340 -14.50 4.18 -0.48
N ILE A 341 -13.29 3.63 -0.57
CA ILE A 341 -13.02 2.60 -1.56
C ILE A 341 -14.05 1.54 -1.21
N ASP A 342 -15.11 1.48 -2.00
CA ASP A 342 -16.22 0.57 -1.75
C ASP A 342 -15.65 -0.85 -1.78
N TRP A 343 -15.49 -1.45 -0.59
CA TRP A 343 -15.01 -2.82 -0.41
C TRP A 343 -16.03 -3.85 -0.93
N THR A 344 -17.11 -3.40 -1.59
CA THR A 344 -17.95 -4.29 -2.38
C THR A 344 -17.20 -4.72 -3.65
N VAL A 345 -16.64 -5.94 -3.59
CA VAL A 345 -16.64 -6.80 -4.78
C VAL A 345 -18.09 -6.79 -5.28
N PRO A 346 -18.40 -6.32 -6.51
CA PRO A 346 -19.77 -6.35 -6.97
C PRO A 346 -20.18 -7.82 -7.09
N ALA A 347 -21.04 -8.26 -6.18
CA ALA A 347 -21.67 -9.58 -6.19
C ALA A 347 -22.62 -9.79 -7.40
N GLN A 348 -22.46 -9.02 -8.49
CA GLN A 348 -23.38 -8.95 -9.62
C GLN A 348 -22.82 -9.45 -10.96
N LEU A 349 -21.70 -10.19 -10.98
CA LEU A 349 -21.25 -10.91 -12.18
C LEU A 349 -21.10 -12.44 -12.00
N LEU A 350 -21.74 -13.03 -10.97
CA LEU A 350 -21.98 -14.48 -10.92
C LEU A 350 -23.41 -14.79 -11.37
N GLY A 351 -23.62 -14.59 -12.67
CA GLY A 351 -24.89 -14.79 -13.35
C GLY A 351 -24.86 -15.88 -14.42
N VAL A 352 -24.02 -16.92 -14.30
CA VAL A 352 -24.23 -18.20 -15.02
C VAL A 352 -23.75 -19.35 -14.15
N ALA A 353 -24.69 -20.02 -13.50
CA ALA A 353 -24.46 -21.31 -12.89
C ALA A 353 -24.27 -22.38 -13.98
N LEU A 354 -23.14 -23.10 -13.94
CA LEU A 354 -23.08 -24.50 -14.36
C LEU A 354 -21.96 -25.21 -13.61
N LEU A 355 -22.39 -25.88 -12.53
CA LEU A 355 -21.89 -27.15 -11.99
C LEU A 355 -20.38 -27.42 -12.11
N VAL A 356 -19.66 -27.36 -10.98
CA VAL A 356 -19.14 -28.55 -10.26
C VAL A 356 -18.29 -28.06 -9.07
N GLY A 357 -18.63 -28.55 -7.86
CA GLY A 357 -17.64 -28.84 -6.83
C GLY A 357 -17.22 -27.72 -5.89
N VAL A 358 -18.05 -27.52 -4.85
CA VAL A 358 -17.67 -27.09 -3.48
C VAL A 358 -16.20 -27.36 -3.14
N PHE A 359 -15.44 -26.32 -2.79
CA PHE A 359 -14.63 -26.18 -1.57
C PHE A 359 -14.20 -24.70 -1.49
N PHE A 360 -14.58 -24.06 -0.37
CA PHE A 360 -14.65 -22.62 -0.16
C PHE A 360 -13.30 -21.93 0.00
#